data_AF-A0A4P9ZCQ9-F1
#
_entry.id   AF-A0A4P9ZCQ9-F1
#
_cell.length_a   1.000
_cell.length_b   1.000
_cell.length_c   1.000
_cell.angle_alpha   90.00
_cell.angle_beta   90.00
_cell.angle_gamma   90.00
#
_symmetry.space_group_name_H-M   'P 1'
#
loop_
_entity.id
_entity.type
_entity.pdbx_description
1 polymer ?
#
loop_
_entity_poly.entity_id
_entity_poly.type
_entity_poly.pdbx_seq_one_letter_code
_entity_poly.pdbx_strand_id
1 'polypeptide(L)'
;MDADSLDHKQLAAKYKKYGLFDKQRKELLENFKKSQTHTNLLLKLKVMVENKIKNDPSLLLKNRGQVAALIQGEVINGPKTGPSILSIVDKDINDKIIDSPQFHEELRRELKDVKRRLLGVSDEDYAKELEEEKNKTLAASASLPTLPPTPLPFVRPEPDPDHSFRGNFYKHGYGPKVVKPPRFQFNLPSRNRDRGSPSRGFDGHLSY
;
A
#
# COMPACT_ATOMS: atom_id res chain seq x y z
N MET A 1 33.79 6.59 4.02
CA MET A 1 32.94 5.56 3.38
C MET A 1 31.53 5.86 3.85
N ASP A 2 30.80 6.62 3.06
CA ASP A 2 29.56 7.26 3.51
C ASP A 2 28.43 6.23 3.60
N ALA A 3 27.89 6.06 4.81
CA ALA A 3 26.82 5.13 5.16
C ALA A 3 25.48 5.37 4.43
N ASP A 4 25.44 6.41 3.59
CA ASP A 4 24.26 6.93 2.89
C ASP A 4 24.13 6.46 1.43
N SER A 5 25.11 5.69 0.91
CA SER A 5 25.14 5.27 -0.50
C SER A 5 24.87 3.78 -0.74
N LEU A 6 24.32 3.06 0.23
CA LEU A 6 24.03 1.64 0.06
C LEU A 6 22.83 1.47 -0.90
N ASP A 7 23.12 1.01 -2.12
CA ASP A 7 22.13 0.87 -3.19
C ASP A 7 20.97 -0.02 -2.74
N HIS A 8 19.76 0.52 -2.79
CA HIS A 8 18.51 -0.16 -2.43
C HIS A 8 18.35 -1.49 -3.17
N LYS A 9 18.88 -1.59 -4.40
CA LYS A 9 18.88 -2.85 -5.18
C LYS A 9 19.78 -3.91 -4.57
N GLN A 10 20.94 -3.54 -4.05
CA GLN A 10 21.86 -4.46 -3.38
C GLN A 10 21.26 -4.96 -2.07
N LEU A 11 20.63 -4.07 -1.30
CA LEU A 11 19.94 -4.45 -0.07
C LEU A 11 18.80 -5.44 -0.35
N ALA A 12 17.97 -5.16 -1.36
CA ALA A 12 16.89 -6.07 -1.77
C ALA A 12 17.42 -7.43 -2.28
N ALA A 13 18.51 -7.43 -3.06
CA ALA A 13 19.13 -8.67 -3.55
C ALA A 13 19.64 -9.54 -2.39
N LYS A 14 20.24 -8.92 -1.37
CA LYS A 14 20.76 -9.61 -0.19
C LYS A 14 19.65 -10.09 0.73
N TYR A 15 18.62 -9.28 0.94
CA TYR A 15 17.40 -9.68 1.64
C TYR A 15 16.76 -10.94 1.03
N LYS A 16 16.65 -10.99 -0.30
CA LYS A 16 16.20 -12.19 -1.03
C LYS A 16 17.19 -13.35 -0.88
N LYS A 17 18.50 -13.11 -1.02
CA LYS A 17 19.54 -14.15 -0.90
C LYS A 17 19.56 -14.82 0.48
N TYR A 18 19.24 -14.09 1.54
CA TYR A 18 19.14 -14.64 2.89
C TYR A 18 17.85 -15.43 3.14
N GLY A 19 16.95 -15.52 2.16
CA GLY A 19 15.70 -16.27 2.27
C GLY A 19 14.63 -15.59 3.13
N LEU A 20 14.87 -14.36 3.59
CA LEU A 20 13.92 -13.61 4.42
C LEU A 20 12.64 -13.29 3.65
N PHE A 21 12.75 -12.95 2.37
CA PHE A 21 11.60 -12.76 1.48
C PHE A 21 10.71 -14.00 1.41
N ASP A 22 11.29 -15.18 1.18
CA ASP A 22 10.52 -16.42 1.08
C ASP A 22 9.94 -16.85 2.43
N LYS A 23 10.64 -16.56 3.54
CA LYS A 23 10.13 -16.78 4.89
C LYS A 23 8.88 -15.92 5.13
N GLN A 24 8.97 -14.62 4.89
CA GLN A 24 7.82 -13.71 5.05
C GLN A 24 6.67 -14.09 4.13
N ARG A 25 6.96 -14.42 2.85
CA ARG A 25 5.93 -14.91 1.92
C ARG A 25 5.19 -16.14 2.44
N LYS A 26 5.90 -17.11 3.03
CA LYS A 26 5.29 -18.31 3.62
C LYS A 26 4.44 -17.96 4.84
N GLU A 27 4.94 -17.12 5.72
CA GLU A 27 4.23 -16.68 6.92
C GLU A 27 2.93 -15.93 6.56
N LEU A 28 3.01 -15.02 5.60
CA LEU A 28 1.85 -14.30 5.06
C LEU A 28 0.80 -15.25 4.48
N LEU A 29 1.24 -16.30 3.77
CA LEU A 29 0.34 -17.31 3.23
C LEU A 29 -0.35 -18.12 4.35
N GLU A 30 0.39 -18.51 5.40
CA GLU A 30 -0.18 -19.23 6.54
C GLU A 30 -1.15 -18.36 7.35
N ASN A 31 -0.82 -17.09 7.55
CA ASN A 31 -1.71 -16.12 8.19
C ASN A 31 -2.97 -15.90 7.36
N PHE A 32 -2.82 -15.80 6.03
CA PHE A 32 -3.96 -15.71 5.12
C PHE A 32 -4.88 -16.92 5.25
N LYS A 33 -4.36 -18.16 5.25
CA LYS A 33 -5.18 -19.38 5.40
C LYS A 33 -6.02 -19.41 6.68
N LYS A 34 -5.50 -18.81 7.76
CA LYS A 34 -6.18 -18.70 9.06
C LYS A 34 -7.13 -17.51 9.15
N SER A 35 -7.01 -16.54 8.23
CA SER A 35 -7.80 -15.31 8.25
C SER A 35 -9.27 -15.53 7.88
N GLN A 36 -10.13 -14.62 8.33
CA GLN A 36 -11.53 -14.56 7.91
C GLN A 36 -11.69 -14.32 6.39
N THR A 37 -10.68 -13.74 5.76
CA THR A 37 -10.71 -13.44 4.32
C THR A 37 -10.61 -14.71 3.50
N HIS A 38 -9.80 -15.67 3.95
CA HIS A 38 -9.74 -17.00 3.34
C HIS A 38 -11.05 -17.77 3.50
N THR A 39 -11.71 -17.70 4.67
CA THR A 39 -13.01 -18.35 4.86
C THR A 39 -14.10 -17.71 3.98
N ASN A 40 -14.12 -16.39 3.87
CA ASN A 40 -15.02 -15.66 2.99
C ASN A 40 -14.78 -15.98 1.50
N LEU A 41 -13.51 -16.06 1.08
CA LEU A 41 -13.12 -16.47 -0.27
C LEU A 41 -13.65 -17.87 -0.58
N LEU A 42 -13.43 -18.82 0.34
CA LEU A 42 -13.84 -20.20 0.18
C LEU A 42 -15.37 -20.35 0.11
N LEU A 43 -16.10 -19.58 0.93
CA LEU A 43 -17.56 -19.53 0.86
C LEU A 43 -18.04 -19.01 -0.50
N LYS A 44 -17.45 -17.93 -0.99
CA LYS A 44 -17.83 -17.34 -2.28
C LYS A 44 -17.49 -18.27 -3.45
N LEU A 45 -16.37 -19.00 -3.39
CA LEU A 45 -16.04 -20.04 -4.36
C LEU A 45 -17.06 -21.17 -4.34
N LYS A 46 -17.49 -21.66 -3.16
CA LYS A 46 -18.54 -22.68 -3.05
C LYS A 46 -19.83 -22.24 -3.73
N VAL A 47 -20.33 -21.05 -3.42
CA VAL A 47 -21.56 -20.49 -4.02
C VAL A 47 -21.42 -20.39 -5.54
N MET A 48 -20.27 -19.95 -6.04
CA MET A 48 -20.02 -19.85 -7.48
C MET A 48 -20.03 -21.22 -8.16
N VAL A 49 -19.39 -22.22 -7.56
CA VAL A 49 -19.36 -23.60 -8.08
C VAL A 49 -20.75 -24.23 -8.04
N GLU A 50 -21.50 -24.06 -6.95
CA GLU A 50 -22.88 -24.54 -6.84
C GLU A 50 -23.78 -23.92 -7.91
N ASN A 51 -23.66 -22.61 -8.15
CA ASN A 51 -24.40 -21.92 -9.21
C ASN A 51 -24.01 -22.46 -10.60
N LYS A 52 -22.73 -22.77 -10.82
CA LYS A 52 -22.27 -23.37 -12.08
C LYS A 52 -22.82 -24.77 -12.30
N ILE A 53 -22.84 -25.61 -11.27
CA ILE A 53 -23.41 -26.96 -11.34
C ILE A 53 -24.92 -26.91 -11.56
N LYS A 54 -25.62 -25.97 -10.93
CA LYS A 54 -27.07 -25.75 -11.17
C LYS A 54 -27.35 -25.36 -12.64
N ASN A 55 -26.48 -24.53 -13.22
CA ASN A 55 -26.62 -24.09 -14.62
C ASN A 55 -26.19 -25.16 -15.64
N ASP A 56 -25.16 -25.95 -15.32
CA ASP A 56 -24.70 -27.07 -16.14
C ASP A 56 -24.42 -28.31 -15.27
N PRO A 57 -25.42 -29.18 -15.06
CA PRO A 57 -25.25 -30.41 -14.27
C PRO A 57 -24.26 -31.40 -14.90
N SER A 58 -23.98 -31.28 -16.21
CA SER A 58 -23.02 -32.15 -16.90
C SER A 58 -21.58 -31.95 -16.40
N LEU A 59 -21.29 -30.83 -15.72
CA LEU A 59 -20.01 -30.59 -15.06
C LEU A 59 -19.66 -31.67 -14.04
N LEU A 60 -20.66 -32.27 -13.37
CA LEU A 60 -20.42 -33.35 -12.41
C LEU A 60 -19.96 -34.65 -13.08
N LEU A 61 -20.28 -34.82 -14.36
CA LEU A 61 -19.89 -35.99 -15.16
C LEU A 61 -18.50 -35.83 -15.79
N LYS A 62 -17.95 -34.60 -15.79
CA LYS A 62 -16.63 -34.30 -16.34
C LYS A 62 -15.53 -34.62 -15.33
N ASN A 63 -14.31 -34.80 -15.85
CA ASN A 63 -13.13 -35.05 -15.02
C ASN A 63 -12.90 -33.87 -14.05
N ARG A 64 -12.61 -34.19 -12.78
CA ARG A 64 -12.37 -33.20 -11.71
C ARG A 64 -11.36 -32.12 -12.12
N GLY A 65 -10.29 -32.49 -12.83
CA GLY A 65 -9.28 -31.56 -13.32
C GLY A 65 -9.79 -30.58 -14.38
N GLN A 66 -10.65 -31.03 -15.30
CA GLN A 66 -11.26 -30.17 -16.32
C GLN A 66 -12.24 -29.18 -15.70
N VAL A 67 -13.04 -29.63 -14.74
CA VAL A 67 -13.98 -28.78 -14.00
C VAL A 67 -13.23 -27.72 -13.19
N ALA A 68 -12.17 -28.12 -12.49
CA ALA A 68 -11.31 -27.20 -11.75
C ALA A 68 -10.68 -26.13 -12.67
N ALA A 69 -10.20 -26.53 -13.86
CA ALA A 69 -9.63 -25.60 -14.83
C ALA A 69 -10.67 -24.59 -15.36
N LEU A 70 -11.91 -25.03 -15.62
CA LEU A 70 -13.00 -24.13 -16.03
C LEU A 70 -13.34 -23.12 -14.94
N ILE A 71 -13.48 -23.58 -13.70
CA ILE A 71 -13.75 -22.71 -12.54
C ILE A 71 -12.62 -21.71 -12.34
N GLN A 72 -11.36 -22.17 -12.41
CA GLN A 72 -10.19 -21.31 -12.29
C GLN A 72 -10.15 -20.26 -13.40
N GLY A 73 -10.41 -20.66 -14.64
CA GLY A 73 -10.49 -19.73 -15.77
C GLY A 73 -11.52 -18.63 -15.55
N GLU A 74 -12.67 -18.96 -14.95
CA GLU A 74 -13.72 -17.99 -14.65
C GLU A 74 -13.38 -17.08 -13.46
N VAL A 75 -12.69 -17.59 -12.44
CA VAL A 75 -12.19 -16.76 -11.33
C VAL A 75 -11.19 -15.72 -11.82
N ILE A 76 -10.28 -16.12 -12.71
CA ILE A 76 -9.23 -15.26 -13.24
C ILE A 76 -9.79 -14.29 -14.29
N ASN A 77 -10.64 -14.78 -15.20
CA ASN A 77 -11.23 -14.00 -16.29
C ASN A 77 -12.63 -13.45 -15.95
N GLY A 78 -12.93 -13.31 -14.66
CA GLY A 78 -14.25 -12.92 -14.16
C GLY A 78 -14.77 -11.60 -14.75
N PRO A 79 -16.02 -11.21 -14.45
CA PRO A 79 -16.71 -10.12 -15.12
C PRO A 79 -15.86 -8.85 -15.10
N LYS A 80 -15.56 -8.30 -16.29
CA LYS A 80 -14.84 -7.03 -16.46
C LYS A 80 -15.54 -5.84 -15.78
N THR A 81 -16.84 -6.00 -15.53
CA THR A 81 -17.72 -4.98 -14.97
C THR A 81 -18.28 -5.48 -13.63
N GLY A 82 -17.43 -5.57 -12.61
CA GLY A 82 -17.81 -5.95 -11.25
C GLY A 82 -16.59 -6.23 -10.37
N PRO A 83 -16.72 -6.20 -9.03
CA PRO A 83 -15.61 -6.55 -8.16
C PRO A 83 -15.31 -8.04 -8.29
N SER A 84 -14.23 -8.35 -9.02
CA SER A 84 -13.69 -9.71 -9.12
C SER A 84 -13.42 -10.24 -7.71
N ILE A 85 -13.66 -11.54 -7.51
CA ILE A 85 -13.35 -12.21 -6.23
C ILE A 85 -11.88 -11.99 -5.82
N LEU A 86 -10.98 -11.90 -6.81
CA LEU A 86 -9.57 -11.61 -6.61
C LEU A 86 -9.36 -10.18 -6.10
N SER A 87 -10.07 -9.20 -6.66
CA SER A 87 -9.94 -7.80 -6.23
C SER A 87 -10.34 -7.53 -4.77
N ILE A 88 -11.25 -8.35 -4.22
CA ILE A 88 -11.65 -8.27 -2.81
C ILE A 88 -10.52 -8.81 -1.92
N VAL A 89 -9.89 -9.91 -2.34
CA VAL A 89 -8.75 -10.50 -1.63
C VAL A 89 -7.53 -9.58 -1.73
N ASP A 90 -7.26 -9.01 -2.91
CA ASP A 90 -6.15 -8.09 -3.14
C ASP A 90 -6.26 -6.84 -2.25
N LYS A 91 -7.46 -6.25 -2.15
CA LYS A 91 -7.71 -5.11 -1.23
C LYS A 91 -7.44 -5.49 0.21
N ASP A 92 -7.98 -6.62 0.65
CA ASP A 92 -7.83 -7.03 2.05
C ASP A 92 -6.37 -7.41 2.39
N ILE A 93 -5.62 -7.96 1.44
CA ILE A 93 -4.17 -8.17 1.56
C ILE A 93 -3.45 -6.82 1.65
N ASN A 94 -3.77 -5.86 0.79
CA ASN A 94 -3.12 -4.55 0.85
C ASN A 94 -3.37 -3.88 2.21
N ASP A 95 -4.62 -3.82 2.63
CA ASP A 95 -5.02 -3.12 3.86
C ASP A 95 -4.46 -3.79 5.13
N LYS A 96 -4.47 -5.13 5.19
CA LYS A 96 -4.07 -5.88 6.40
C LYS A 96 -2.61 -6.29 6.44
N ILE A 97 -1.95 -6.38 5.29
CA ILE A 97 -0.57 -6.85 5.20
C ILE A 97 0.33 -5.71 4.75
N ILE A 98 0.12 -5.19 3.55
CA ILE A 98 1.07 -4.25 2.93
C ILE A 98 1.10 -2.94 3.70
N ASP A 99 -0.06 -2.39 4.04
CA ASP A 99 -0.18 -1.11 4.73
C ASP A 99 -0.15 -1.26 6.26
N SER A 100 0.05 -2.49 6.75
CA SER A 100 0.03 -2.73 8.19
C SER A 100 1.30 -2.19 8.86
N PRO A 101 1.17 -1.42 9.96
CA PRO A 101 2.31 -0.83 10.63
C PRO A 101 3.25 -1.90 11.21
N GLN A 102 2.68 -2.99 11.71
CA GLN A 102 3.43 -4.12 12.27
C GLN A 102 4.33 -4.77 11.21
N PHE A 103 3.81 -5.04 10.01
CA PHE A 103 4.61 -5.59 8.92
C PHE A 103 5.76 -4.66 8.52
N HIS A 104 5.50 -3.35 8.45
CA HIS A 104 6.54 -2.37 8.15
C HIS A 104 7.61 -2.27 9.23
N GLU A 105 7.27 -2.39 10.51
CA GLU A 105 8.23 -2.41 11.61
C GLU A 105 9.14 -3.63 11.55
N GLU A 106 8.56 -4.81 11.34
CA GLU A 106 9.31 -6.06 11.18
C GLU A 106 10.22 -6.02 9.97
N LEU A 107 9.72 -5.57 8.81
CA LEU A 107 10.51 -5.42 7.60
C LEU A 107 11.64 -4.41 7.79
N ARG A 108 11.41 -3.29 8.48
CA ARG A 108 12.46 -2.30 8.79
C ARG A 108 13.54 -2.92 9.68
N ARG A 109 13.16 -3.69 10.70
CA ARG A 109 14.11 -4.40 11.58
C ARG A 109 14.96 -5.38 10.77
N GLU A 110 14.33 -6.22 9.95
CA GLU A 110 15.06 -7.17 9.11
C GLU A 110 16.00 -6.47 8.12
N LEU A 111 15.54 -5.39 7.47
CA LEU A 111 16.38 -4.62 6.55
C LEU A 111 17.55 -3.92 7.24
N LYS A 112 17.37 -3.44 8.48
CA LYS A 112 18.47 -2.92 9.32
C LYS A 112 19.51 -4.01 9.60
N ASP A 113 19.07 -5.22 9.95
CA ASP A 113 19.97 -6.36 10.18
C ASP A 113 20.74 -6.75 8.91
N VAL A 114 20.07 -6.76 7.75
CA VAL A 114 20.73 -7.01 6.46
C VAL A 114 21.74 -5.90 6.15
N LYS A 115 21.38 -4.63 6.39
CA LYS A 115 22.30 -3.48 6.20
C LYS A 115 23.52 -3.61 7.09
N ARG A 116 23.33 -3.97 8.36
CA ARG A 116 24.41 -4.21 9.34
C ARG A 116 25.36 -5.30 8.86
N ARG A 117 24.82 -6.46 8.45
CA ARG A 117 25.61 -7.58 7.91
C ARG A 117 26.39 -7.19 6.65
N LEU A 118 25.86 -6.28 5.84
CA LEU A 118 26.54 -5.78 4.64
C LEU A 118 27.66 -4.79 4.95
N LEU A 119 27.51 -3.98 5.99
CA LEU A 119 28.53 -3.05 6.45
C LEU A 119 29.61 -3.73 7.31
N GLY A 120 29.45 -5.03 7.63
CA GLY A 120 30.42 -5.78 8.42
C GLY A 120 30.48 -5.35 9.89
N VAL A 121 29.46 -4.64 10.38
CA VAL A 121 29.42 -4.15 11.76
C VAL A 121 29.17 -5.33 12.69
N SER A 122 30.17 -5.64 13.54
CA SER A 122 30.18 -6.75 14.49
C SER A 122 29.01 -6.68 15.48
N ASP A 123 28.63 -7.82 16.07
CA ASP A 123 27.54 -7.92 17.04
C ASP A 123 27.69 -6.92 18.22
N GLU A 124 28.94 -6.61 18.57
CA GLU A 124 29.34 -5.73 19.68
C GLU A 124 29.24 -4.22 19.39
N ASP A 125 29.56 -3.77 18.17
CA ASP A 125 29.64 -2.33 17.85
C ASP A 125 28.25 -1.68 17.75
N TYR A 126 27.26 -2.41 17.23
CA TYR A 126 25.87 -1.93 17.15
C TYR A 126 25.20 -1.90 18.52
N ALA A 127 25.56 -2.82 19.43
CA ALA A 127 25.04 -2.82 20.79
C ALA A 127 25.50 -1.56 21.52
N LYS A 128 26.77 -1.17 21.35
CA LYS A 128 27.31 0.11 21.82
C LYS A 128 26.61 1.31 21.20
N GLU A 129 26.40 1.34 19.88
CA GLU A 129 25.69 2.46 19.23
C GLU A 129 24.24 2.59 19.69
N LEU A 130 23.53 1.47 19.89
CA LEU A 130 22.14 1.46 20.36
C LEU A 130 22.03 1.89 21.83
N GLU A 131 23.00 1.52 22.67
CA GLU A 131 23.13 2.03 24.05
C GLU A 131 23.46 3.52 24.07
N GLU A 132 24.35 4.01 23.20
CA GLU A 132 24.66 5.43 23.09
C GLU A 132 23.47 6.26 22.58
N GLU A 133 22.70 5.75 21.63
CA GLU A 133 21.50 6.41 21.12
C GLU A 133 20.39 6.45 22.18
N LYS A 134 20.20 5.36 22.94
CA LYS A 134 19.31 5.33 24.12
C LYS A 134 19.76 6.31 25.20
N ASN A 135 21.06 6.38 25.49
CA ASN A 135 21.58 7.32 26.47
C ASN A 135 21.47 8.78 26.01
N LYS A 136 21.63 9.06 24.71
CA LYS A 136 21.42 10.41 24.13
C LYS A 136 19.95 10.83 24.15
N THR A 137 19.03 9.92 23.84
CA THR A 137 17.58 10.17 23.91
C THR A 137 17.09 10.34 25.36
N LEU A 138 17.61 9.54 26.29
CA LEU A 138 17.35 9.71 27.73
C LEU A 138 17.95 11.02 28.26
N ALA A 139 19.18 11.37 27.87
CA ALA A 139 19.81 12.64 28.25
C ALA A 139 19.07 13.85 27.66
N ALA A 140 18.60 13.77 26.42
CA ALA A 140 17.77 14.81 25.80
C ALA A 140 16.39 14.95 26.47
N SER A 141 15.83 13.85 26.98
CA SER A 141 14.59 13.88 27.77
C SER A 141 14.80 14.38 29.21
N ALA A 142 16.00 14.19 29.77
CA ALA A 142 16.37 14.66 31.10
C ALA A 142 16.84 16.13 31.12
N SER A 143 17.20 16.70 29.96
CA SER A 143 17.58 18.11 29.80
C SER A 143 16.41 19.03 29.44
N LEU A 144 15.17 18.65 29.74
CA LEU A 144 14.07 19.61 29.78
C LEU A 144 14.26 20.50 31.01
N PRO A 145 14.54 21.82 30.85
CA PRO A 145 14.59 22.71 31.99
C PRO A 145 13.20 22.72 32.63
N THR A 146 13.18 22.50 33.95
CA THR A 146 12.06 22.82 34.83
C THR A 146 11.62 24.25 34.53
N LEU A 147 10.51 24.41 33.81
CA LEU A 147 9.87 25.70 33.63
C LEU A 147 9.50 26.22 35.04
N PRO A 148 9.79 27.49 35.37
CA PRO A 148 9.27 28.09 36.59
C PRO A 148 7.73 28.04 36.56
N PRO A 149 7.06 27.97 37.73
CA PRO A 149 5.60 27.97 37.78
C PRO A 149 5.07 29.23 37.07
N THR A 150 4.40 29.02 35.95
CA THR A 150 3.64 30.05 35.23
C THR A 150 2.65 30.71 36.20
N PRO A 151 2.59 32.06 36.27
CA PRO A 151 1.52 32.74 36.98
C PRO A 151 0.18 32.33 36.36
N LEU A 152 -0.80 32.05 37.22
CA LEU A 152 -2.15 31.69 36.81
C LEU A 152 -2.70 32.69 35.78
N PRO A 153 -3.40 32.23 34.73
CA PRO A 153 -4.08 33.14 33.82
C PRO A 153 -5.12 33.94 34.60
N PHE A 154 -5.03 35.27 34.46
CA PHE A 154 -6.05 36.22 34.89
C PHE A 154 -7.42 35.76 34.41
N VAL A 155 -8.27 35.34 35.36
CA VAL A 155 -9.66 35.00 35.12
C VAL A 155 -10.38 36.28 34.70
N ARG A 156 -10.75 36.38 33.42
CA ARG A 156 -11.73 37.39 33.01
C ARG A 156 -13.07 37.01 33.64
N PRO A 157 -13.74 37.91 34.38
CA PRO A 157 -15.09 37.65 34.83
C PRO A 157 -16.01 37.49 33.61
N GLU A 158 -16.77 36.39 33.61
CA GLU A 158 -17.88 36.14 32.69
C GLU A 158 -18.86 37.32 32.73
N PRO A 159 -19.31 37.86 31.59
CA PRO A 159 -20.38 38.84 31.58
C PRO A 159 -21.72 38.14 31.85
N ASP A 160 -22.43 38.64 32.86
CA ASP A 160 -23.75 38.16 33.30
C ASP A 160 -24.75 38.00 32.13
N PRO A 161 -25.59 36.94 32.14
CA PRO A 161 -26.50 36.63 31.06
C PRO A 161 -27.86 37.31 31.30
N ASP A 162 -27.90 38.63 31.38
CA ASP A 162 -29.17 39.35 31.46
C ASP A 162 -29.03 40.80 30.98
N HIS A 163 -29.05 41.00 29.67
CA HIS A 163 -29.64 42.19 29.03
C HIS A 163 -29.90 41.91 27.54
N SER A 164 -31.12 41.47 27.27
CA SER A 164 -31.76 41.46 25.96
C SER A 164 -31.97 42.88 25.38
N PHE A 165 -32.11 42.95 24.05
CA PHE A 165 -32.55 44.09 23.19
C PHE A 165 -31.51 45.19 22.94
N ARG A 166 -31.19 45.63 21.71
CA ARG A 166 -31.94 45.70 20.44
C ARG A 166 -30.99 45.57 19.24
N GLY A 167 -31.55 45.01 18.16
CA GLY A 167 -30.91 44.99 16.85
C GLY A 167 -30.83 46.35 16.16
N ASN A 168 -29.82 46.47 15.31
CA ASN A 168 -29.74 47.30 14.11
C ASN A 168 -28.77 46.56 13.16
N PHE A 169 -29.26 45.82 12.16
CA PHE A 169 -29.55 46.26 10.80
C PHE A 169 -28.31 46.50 9.90
N TYR A 170 -28.25 45.64 8.86
CA TYR A 170 -27.65 45.77 7.52
C TYR A 170 -26.24 45.19 7.23
N LYS A 171 -26.26 44.18 6.33
CA LYS A 171 -25.42 44.00 5.10
C LYS A 171 -23.92 43.67 5.35
N HIS A 172 -23.23 42.76 4.67
CA HIS A 172 -23.34 42.10 3.37
C HIS A 172 -22.55 40.77 3.40
N GLY A 173 -23.06 39.73 2.74
CA GLY A 173 -22.30 38.49 2.52
C GLY A 173 -21.40 38.54 1.29
N TYR A 174 -20.22 37.91 1.35
CA TYR A 174 -19.55 37.20 0.25
C TYR A 174 -18.62 36.14 0.90
N GLY A 175 -18.81 34.87 0.51
CA GLY A 175 -18.20 33.68 1.13
C GLY A 175 -16.70 33.46 0.87
N PRO A 176 -16.12 32.38 1.45
CA PRO A 176 -14.69 32.11 1.40
C PRO A 176 -14.23 31.73 -0.01
N LYS A 177 -13.20 32.43 -0.51
CA LYS A 177 -12.56 32.16 -1.81
C LYS A 177 -11.78 30.85 -1.74
N VAL A 178 -12.24 29.83 -2.46
CA VAL A 178 -11.51 28.58 -2.70
C VAL A 178 -10.30 28.89 -3.60
N VAL A 179 -9.09 28.78 -3.06
CA VAL A 179 -7.85 28.88 -3.84
C VAL A 179 -7.58 27.54 -4.50
N LYS A 180 -7.68 27.48 -5.83
CA LYS A 180 -7.32 26.27 -6.60
C LYS A 180 -5.80 26.17 -6.71
N PRO A 181 -5.20 24.97 -6.57
CA PRO A 181 -3.77 24.78 -6.71
C PRO A 181 -3.30 25.01 -8.17
N PRO A 182 -2.03 25.38 -8.37
CA PRO A 182 -1.48 25.69 -9.69
C PRO A 182 -1.43 24.45 -10.59
N ARG A 183 -1.88 24.62 -11.83
CA ARG A 183 -1.93 23.58 -12.85
C ARG A 183 -0.61 23.58 -13.62
N PHE A 184 0.23 22.57 -13.41
CA PHE A 184 1.47 22.40 -14.17
C PHE A 184 1.14 22.00 -15.62
N GLN A 185 1.60 22.80 -16.59
CA GLN A 185 1.53 22.47 -18.01
C GLN A 185 2.82 21.76 -18.41
N PHE A 186 2.73 20.46 -18.66
CA PHE A 186 3.84 19.71 -19.27
C PHE A 186 3.75 19.87 -20.80
N ASN A 187 4.54 20.79 -21.34
CA ASN A 187 4.82 20.83 -22.78
C ASN A 187 5.66 19.60 -23.14
N LEU A 188 5.00 18.52 -23.55
CA LEU A 188 5.64 17.39 -24.21
C LEU A 188 5.95 17.81 -25.67
N PRO A 189 7.22 17.80 -26.11
CA PRO A 189 7.52 17.97 -27.52
C PRO A 189 6.93 16.81 -28.31
N SER A 190 6.06 17.15 -29.26
CA SER A 190 5.48 16.24 -30.24
C SER A 190 6.62 15.51 -30.97
N ARG A 191 6.75 14.22 -30.70
CA ARG A 191 7.64 13.33 -31.45
C ARG A 191 6.92 13.00 -32.76
N ASN A 192 7.11 13.87 -33.75
CA ASN A 192 6.87 13.55 -35.15
C ASN A 192 7.66 12.27 -35.48
N ARG A 193 6.94 11.14 -35.55
CA ARG A 193 7.42 9.95 -36.23
C ARG A 193 6.67 9.86 -37.54
N ASP A 194 7.25 10.49 -38.54
CA ASP A 194 7.20 10.00 -39.91
C ASP A 194 7.50 8.49 -39.89
N ARG A 195 6.46 7.69 -40.16
CA ARG A 195 6.64 6.37 -40.74
C ARG A 195 5.96 6.39 -42.09
N GLY A 196 6.78 6.72 -43.08
CA GLY A 196 6.48 6.52 -44.49
C GLY A 196 6.06 5.07 -44.73
N SER A 197 4.92 4.97 -45.39
CA SER A 197 4.47 3.80 -46.14
C SER A 197 5.36 3.59 -47.36
N PRO A 198 5.81 2.35 -47.64
CA PRO A 198 6.08 1.94 -48.99
C PRO A 198 4.96 1.03 -49.47
N SER A 199 4.11 1.59 -50.31
CA SER A 199 3.29 0.88 -51.28
C SER A 199 4.21 0.30 -52.36
N ARG A 200 4.28 -1.04 -52.46
CA ARG A 200 4.59 -1.86 -53.66
C ARG A 200 3.94 -3.23 -53.37
N GLY A 201 2.91 -3.70 -54.07
CA GLY A 201 2.74 -3.72 -55.52
C GLY A 201 3.52 -4.91 -56.08
N PHE A 202 2.98 -6.12 -55.94
CA PHE A 202 3.45 -7.29 -56.70
C PHE A 202 2.27 -8.22 -56.99
N ASP A 203 1.60 -7.91 -58.10
CA ASP A 203 0.73 -8.83 -58.81
C ASP A 203 1.57 -9.91 -59.52
N GLY A 204 0.97 -11.10 -59.70
CA GLY A 204 1.16 -11.83 -60.94
C GLY A 204 1.71 -13.25 -60.87
N HIS A 205 0.79 -14.19 -61.08
CA HIS A 205 0.93 -15.35 -61.98
C HIS A 205 1.73 -16.59 -61.53
N LEU A 206 0.99 -17.63 -61.09
CA LEU A 206 1.37 -19.02 -61.30
C LEU A 206 0.31 -19.66 -62.20
N SER A 207 0.70 -19.95 -63.44
CA SER A 207 -0.05 -20.72 -64.42
C SER A 207 -0.01 -22.22 -64.10
N TYR A 208 -1.18 -22.87 -64.21
CA TYR A 208 -1.30 -24.29 -64.56
C TYR A 208 -1.40 -24.42 -66.08
#